data_AF-A0A1L6I2G2-F1
#
_entry.id   AF-A0A1L6I2G2-F1
#
_cell.length_a   1.000
_cell.length_b   1.000
_cell.length_c   1.000
_cell.angle_alpha   90.00
_cell.angle_beta   90.00
_cell.angle_gamma   90.00
#
_symmetry.space_group_name_H-M   'P 1'
#
loop_
_entity.id
_entity.type
_entity.pdbx_description
1 polymer ?
#
loop_
_entity_poly.entity_id
_entity_poly.type
_entity_poly.pdbx_seq_one_letter_code
_entity_poly.pdbx_strand_id
1 'polypeptide(L)' 'METDGSDRIPRWNASHVVDAELEHLEWATRQPMLDMFDAQYWRRRVLAVQGSYQLTHQQGMRIERMLKRLAGPNG' A
#
# COMPACT_ATOMS: atom_id res chain seq x y z
N MET A 1 -5.55 1.31 35.63
CA MET A 1 -6.19 1.12 34.31
C MET A 1 -5.65 2.21 33.43
N GLU A 2 -4.91 1.87 32.37
CA GLU A 2 -4.78 2.69 31.15
C GLU A 2 -3.84 1.95 30.19
N THR A 3 -4.39 1.63 29.03
CA THR A 3 -3.83 0.75 28.00
C THR A 3 -2.95 1.55 27.05
N ASP A 4 -1.63 1.49 27.19
CA ASP A 4 -0.71 1.92 26.12
C ASP A 4 -0.16 0.69 25.39
N GLY A 5 -1.08 -0.07 24.80
CA GLY A 5 -0.76 -1.13 23.85
C GLY A 5 -0.67 -0.56 22.45
N SER A 6 0.26 0.37 22.20
CA SER A 6 0.64 0.72 20.83
C SER A 6 1.92 -0.03 20.50
N ASP A 7 1.75 -1.33 20.25
CA ASP A 7 2.75 -2.17 19.61
C ASP A 7 2.97 -1.60 18.19
N ARG A 8 3.78 -0.54 18.11
CA ARG A 8 4.26 0.01 16.85
C ARG A 8 5.12 -1.08 16.25
N ILE A 9 4.50 -1.90 15.42
CA ILE A 9 5.16 -2.93 14.63
C ILE A 9 6.45 -2.31 14.06
N PRO A 10 7.62 -2.90 14.34
CA PRO A 10 8.88 -2.37 13.85
C PRO A 10 8.81 -2.25 12.33
N ARG A 11 8.90 -1.01 11.82
CA ARG A 11 8.93 -0.77 10.38
C ARG A 11 10.23 -1.31 9.82
N TRP A 12 10.14 -2.19 8.83
CA TRP A 12 11.33 -2.76 8.23
C TRP A 12 12.00 -1.76 7.29
N ASN A 13 13.32 -1.60 7.43
CA ASN A 13 14.16 -0.83 6.53
C ASN A 13 14.55 -1.71 5.34
N ALA A 14 13.62 -1.85 4.38
CA ALA A 14 13.79 -2.70 3.22
C ALA A 14 13.32 -1.98 1.94
N SER A 15 13.97 -0.84 1.62
CA SER A 15 13.55 0.00 0.48
C SER A 15 13.41 -0.78 -0.83
N HIS A 16 14.34 -1.68 -1.13
CA HIS A 16 14.29 -2.48 -2.36
C HIS A 16 13.10 -3.45 -2.39
N VAL A 17 12.68 -3.99 -1.24
CA VAL A 17 11.47 -4.82 -1.11
C VAL A 17 10.23 -3.97 -1.36
N VAL A 18 10.19 -2.76 -0.78
CA VAL A 18 9.10 -1.80 -1.04
C VAL A 18 9.01 -1.48 -2.52
N ASP A 19 10.12 -1.23 -3.21
CA ASP A 19 10.11 -0.92 -4.64
C ASP A 19 9.56 -2.08 -5.49
N ALA A 20 9.94 -3.32 -5.16
CA ALA A 20 9.43 -4.53 -5.81
C ALA A 20 7.94 -4.76 -5.54
N GLU A 21 7.48 -4.58 -4.31
CA GLU A 21 6.06 -4.68 -3.94
C GLU A 21 5.22 -3.61 -4.66
N LEU A 22 5.71 -2.38 -4.73
CA LEU A 22 5.02 -1.29 -5.44
C LEU A 22 4.95 -1.56 -6.95
N GLU A 23 6.01 -2.09 -7.54
CA GLU A 23 6.00 -2.50 -8.95
C GLU A 23 4.98 -3.61 -9.21
N HIS A 24 4.95 -4.63 -8.36
CA HIS A 24 3.97 -5.70 -8.45
C HIS A 24 2.53 -5.17 -8.34
N LEU A 25 2.27 -4.33 -7.34
CA LEU A 25 0.93 -3.75 -7.12
C LEU A 25 0.51 -2.84 -8.27
N GLU A 26 1.42 -2.06 -8.85
CA GLU A 26 1.12 -1.22 -10.02
C GLU A 26 0.77 -2.05 -11.25
N TRP A 27 1.50 -3.14 -11.49
CA TRP A 27 1.19 -4.07 -12.58
C TRP A 27 -0.14 -4.78 -12.35
N ALA A 28 -0.36 -5.34 -11.15
CA ALA A 28 -1.54 -6.12 -10.82
C ALA A 28 -2.84 -5.29 -10.90
N THR A 29 -2.81 -4.05 -10.42
CA THR A 29 -3.99 -3.16 -10.43
C THR A 29 -4.27 -2.51 -11.79
N ARG A 30 -3.42 -2.72 -12.80
CA ARG A 30 -3.65 -2.33 -14.20
C ARG A 30 -4.18 -3.47 -15.06
N GLN A 31 -4.14 -4.70 -14.56
CA GLN A 31 -4.77 -5.83 -15.26
C GLN A 31 -6.29 -5.62 -15.28
N PRO A 32 -7.00 -6.03 -16.34
CA PRO A 32 -8.45 -6.09 -16.32
C PRO A 32 -8.86 -6.87 -15.07
N MET A 33 -9.70 -6.26 -14.23
CA MET A 33 -10.10 -6.84 -12.95
C MET A 33 -10.61 -8.25 -13.19
N LEU A 34 -9.82 -9.25 -12.78
CA LEU A 34 -10.38 -10.55 -12.48
C LEU A 34 -11.39 -10.27 -11.38
N ASP A 35 -12.65 -10.64 -11.61
CA ASP A 35 -13.83 -10.44 -10.74
C ASP A 35 -13.55 -10.77 -9.25
N MET A 36 -12.53 -11.58 -9.01
CA MET A 36 -12.04 -12.02 -7.70
C MET A 36 -11.43 -10.90 -6.82
N PHE A 37 -10.89 -9.80 -7.35
CA PHE A 37 -10.20 -8.78 -6.54
C PHE A 37 -10.64 -7.34 -6.84
N ASP A 38 -11.57 -6.85 -6.01
CA ASP A 38 -12.09 -5.47 -6.05
C ASP A 38 -11.03 -4.41 -5.68
N ALA A 39 -11.23 -3.15 -6.09
CA ALA A 39 -10.44 -1.98 -5.71
C ALA A 39 -10.19 -1.88 -4.19
N GLN A 40 -11.15 -2.28 -3.35
CA GLN A 40 -10.97 -2.29 -1.89
C GLN A 40 -9.92 -3.30 -1.42
N TYR A 41 -9.80 -4.45 -2.08
CA TYR A 41 -8.75 -5.43 -1.78
C TYR A 41 -7.37 -4.83 -2.07
N TRP A 42 -7.20 -4.24 -3.24
CA TRP A 42 -5.95 -3.60 -3.63
C TRP A 42 -5.59 -2.42 -2.73
N ARG A 43 -6.58 -1.61 -2.34
CA ARG A 43 -6.37 -0.50 -1.39
C ARG A 43 -5.81 -1.01 -0.06
N ARG A 44 -6.34 -2.12 0.48
CA ARG A 44 -5.81 -2.75 1.70
C ARG A 44 -4.36 -3.20 1.54
N ARG A 45 -3.99 -3.80 0.41
CA ARG A 45 -2.61 -4.23 0.13
C ARG A 45 -1.64 -3.05 0.08
N VAL A 46 -2.03 -1.95 -0.57
CA VAL A 46 -1.22 -0.73 -0.65
C VAL A 46 -1.00 -0.11 0.73
N LEU A 47 -2.06 -0.02 1.54
CA LEU A 47 -1.97 0.48 2.91
C LEU A 47 -1.12 -0.41 3.83
N ALA A 48 -1.13 -1.73 3.63
CA ALA A 48 -0.27 -2.64 4.36
C ALA A 48 1.21 -2.35 4.10
N VAL A 49 1.61 -2.13 2.84
CA VAL A 49 2.98 -1.71 2.51
C VAL A 49 3.34 -0.38 3.19
N GLN A 50 2.42 0.57 3.22
CA GLN A 50 2.63 1.85 3.91
C GLN A 50 2.80 1.71 5.43
N GLY A 51 2.08 0.77 6.05
CA GLY A 51 2.14 0.52 7.50
C GLY A 51 3.36 -0.29 7.94
N SER A 52 3.79 -1.25 7.13
CA SER A 52 4.81 -2.24 7.49
C SER A 52 6.25 -1.79 7.24
N TYR A 53 6.47 -0.79 6.39
CA TYR A 53 7.82 -0.38 5.98
C TYR A 53 8.12 1.08 6.27
N GLN A 54 9.40 1.39 6.47
CA GLN A 54 9.86 2.78 6.44
C GLN A 54 10.03 3.19 4.99
N LEU A 55 9.21 4.14 4.55
CA LEU A 55 9.17 4.57 3.16
C LEU A 55 10.11 5.74 2.90
N THR A 56 10.70 5.77 1.71
CA THR A 56 11.29 6.99 1.15
C THR A 56 10.18 7.95 0.70
N HIS A 57 10.53 9.22 0.50
CA HIS A 57 9.59 10.21 -0.03
C HIS A 57 9.02 9.80 -1.40
N GLN A 58 9.86 9.26 -2.28
CA GLN A 58 9.45 8.80 -3.62
C GLN A 58 8.48 7.61 -3.54
N GLN A 59 8.71 6.67 -2.62
CA GLN A 59 7.81 5.54 -2.39
C GLN A 59 6.46 6.00 -1.82
N GLY A 60 6.46 6.95 -0.88
CA GLY A 60 5.24 7.56 -0.37
C GLY A 60 4.40 8.19 -1.49
N MET A 61 5.03 9.00 -2.35
CA MET A 61 4.36 9.62 -3.51
C MET A 61 3.81 8.58 -4.51
N ARG A 62 4.47 7.43 -4.66
CA ARG A 62 3.99 6.33 -5.53
C ARG A 62 2.75 5.66 -4.93
N ILE A 63 2.77 5.39 -3.63
CA ILE A 63 1.63 4.86 -2.86
C ILE A 63 0.41 5.77 -2.96
N GLU A 64 0.57 7.08 -2.74
CA GLU A 64 -0.53 8.03 -2.83
C GLU A 64 -1.20 8.06 -4.21
N ARG A 65 -0.39 8.01 -5.28
CA ARG A 65 -0.91 7.94 -6.65
C ARG A 65 -1.71 6.66 -6.90
N MET A 66 -1.24 5.52 -6.39
CA MET A 66 -1.97 4.26 -6.49
C MET A 66 -3.29 4.31 -5.71
N LEU A 67 -3.29 4.85 -4.49
CA LEU A 67 -4.49 5.00 -3.67
C LEU A 67 -5.53 5.90 -4.35
N LYS A 68 -5.10 7.02 -4.95
CA LYS A 68 -5.99 7.89 -5.74
C LYS A 68 -6.61 7.15 -6.92
N ARG A 69 -5.82 6.36 -7.67
CA ARG A 69 -6.33 5.56 -8.79
C ARG A 69 -7.36 4.52 -8.32
N LEU A 70 -7.09 3.87 -7.20
CA LEU A 70 -7.98 2.85 -6.63
C LEU A 70 -9.26 3.43 -6.00
N ALA A 71 -9.28 4.71 -5.63
CA ALA A 71 -10.51 5.38 -5.19
C ALA A 71 -11.48 5.66 -6.35
N GLY A 72 -11.02 5.56 -7.61
CA GLY A 72 -11.83 5.87 -8.79
C GLY A 72 -12.09 7.37 -8.96
N PRO A 73 -12.81 7.78 -10.02
CA PRO A 73 -13.09 9.18 -10.31
C PRO A 73 -14.12 9.86 -9.37
N ASN A 74 -14.73 9.12 -8.43
CA ASN A 74 -15.76 9.62 -7.51
C ASN A 74 -15.29 9.58 -6.04
N GLY A 75 -14.18 10.26 -5.74
CA GLY A 75 -13.86 10.66 -4.37
C GLY A 75 -14.65 11.90 -3.97
#